data_AF-A0A9E3WUW2-F1
#
_entry.id   AF-A0A9E3WUW2-F1
#
_cell.length_a   1.000
_cell.length_b   1.000
_cell.length_c   1.000
_cell.angle_alpha   90.00
_cell.angle_beta   90.00
_cell.angle_gamma   90.00
#
_symmetry.space_group_name_H-M   'P 1'
#
loop_
_entity.id
_entity.type
_entity.pdbx_description
1 polymer ?
#
loop_
_entity_poly.entity_id
_entity_poly.type
_entity_poly.pdbx_seq_one_letter_code
_entity_poly.pdbx_strand_id
1 'polypeptide(L)'
;MSEKPPPKSTADRFLDSGVDLQKHLLAADRNSDLLDQIKETAEKLVRDGTSRGDMKILARTLKELRYAFKVYSKYRDRRKVTVFGSARTLPDDPAYIQAMEFGAAMAEREWMG
;
A
#
# COMPACT_ATOMS: atom_id res chain seq x y z
N MET A 1 46.76 -13.21 -15.26
CA MET A 1 45.68 -13.44 -16.23
C MET A 1 44.39 -13.49 -15.46
N SER A 2 43.53 -12.45 -15.57
CA SER A 2 42.24 -12.46 -14.88
C SER A 2 41.25 -13.23 -15.74
N GLU A 3 40.74 -14.34 -15.21
CA GLU A 3 39.78 -15.19 -15.90
C GLU A 3 38.47 -14.42 -16.10
N LYS A 4 37.97 -14.41 -17.35
CA LYS A 4 36.74 -13.68 -17.68
C LYS A 4 35.56 -14.47 -17.12
N PRO A 5 34.61 -13.83 -16.40
CA PRO A 5 33.51 -14.56 -15.80
C PRO A 5 32.69 -15.30 -16.87
N PRO A 6 32.13 -16.48 -16.52
CA PRO A 6 31.39 -17.29 -17.46
C PRO A 6 30.19 -16.50 -18.03
N PRO A 7 29.85 -16.71 -19.31
CA PRO A 7 28.73 -16.00 -19.92
C PRO A 7 27.43 -16.33 -19.17
N LYS A 8 26.70 -15.28 -18.78
CA LYS A 8 25.37 -15.40 -18.15
C LYS A 8 24.48 -16.35 -18.94
N SER A 9 23.75 -17.23 -18.23
CA SER A 9 22.87 -18.21 -18.87
C SER A 9 21.73 -17.51 -19.61
N THR A 10 21.09 -18.24 -20.53
CA THR A 10 19.93 -17.72 -21.25
C THR A 10 18.81 -17.32 -20.28
N ALA A 11 18.60 -18.09 -19.20
CA ALA A 11 17.63 -17.78 -18.14
C ALA A 11 18.00 -16.49 -17.39
N ASP A 12 19.28 -16.27 -17.07
CA ASP A 12 19.74 -15.03 -16.43
C ASP A 12 19.54 -13.82 -17.34
N ARG A 13 19.74 -13.97 -18.64
CA ARG A 13 19.49 -12.91 -19.64
C ARG A 13 18.00 -12.59 -19.80
N PHE A 14 17.13 -13.59 -19.73
CA PHE A 14 15.68 -13.40 -19.73
C PHE A 14 15.18 -12.70 -18.46
N LEU A 15 15.74 -13.05 -17.30
CA LEU A 15 15.45 -12.36 -16.04
C LEU A 15 15.95 -10.92 -16.05
N ASP A 16 17.20 -10.67 -16.49
CA ASP A 16 17.75 -9.31 -16.61
C ASP A 16 16.94 -8.44 -17.58
N SER A 17 16.56 -8.99 -18.74
CA SER A 17 15.78 -8.24 -19.74
C SER A 17 14.34 -7.96 -19.30
N GLY A 18 13.70 -8.89 -18.58
CA GLY A 18 12.39 -8.66 -17.96
C GLY A 18 12.44 -7.58 -16.87
N VAL A 19 13.51 -7.57 -16.07
CA VAL A 19 13.77 -6.54 -15.06
C VAL A 19 14.06 -5.18 -15.71
N ASP A 20 14.81 -5.14 -16.81
CA ASP A 20 15.12 -3.90 -17.54
C ASP A 20 13.89 -3.29 -18.21
N LEU A 21 13.02 -4.11 -18.79
CA LEU A 21 11.76 -3.63 -19.37
C LEU A 21 10.82 -3.08 -18.29
N GLN A 22 10.73 -3.74 -17.14
CA GLN A 22 9.99 -3.22 -15.98
C GLN A 22 10.60 -1.92 -15.48
N LYS A 23 11.94 -1.84 -15.37
CA LYS A 23 12.63 -0.61 -14.97
C LYS A 23 12.34 0.54 -15.93
N HIS A 24 12.35 0.32 -17.24
CA HIS A 24 12.03 1.36 -18.22
C HIS A 24 10.57 1.81 -18.17
N LEU A 25 9.62 0.89 -17.98
CA LEU A 25 8.21 1.23 -17.78
C LEU A 25 7.99 2.02 -16.48
N LEU A 26 8.71 1.69 -15.42
CA LEU A 26 8.66 2.40 -14.13
C LEU A 26 9.39 3.74 -14.19
N ALA A 27 10.48 3.86 -14.94
CA ALA A 27 11.25 5.10 -15.11
C ALA A 27 10.49 6.16 -15.93
N ALA A 28 9.61 5.72 -16.85
CA ALA A 28 8.71 6.60 -17.58
C ALA A 28 7.46 7.01 -16.76
N ASP A 29 7.27 6.45 -15.57
CA ASP A 29 6.20 6.84 -14.66
C ASP A 29 6.54 8.18 -13.99
N ARG A 30 5.54 9.06 -13.87
CA ARG A 30 5.65 10.33 -13.13
C ARG A 30 6.00 10.14 -11.65
N ASN A 31 5.89 8.92 -11.14
CA ASN A 31 6.19 8.57 -9.75
C ASN A 31 7.52 7.79 -9.61
N SER A 32 8.36 7.75 -10.64
CA SER A 32 9.64 7.02 -10.62
C SER A 32 10.55 7.47 -9.47
N ASP A 33 10.60 8.78 -9.21
CA ASP A 33 11.31 9.39 -8.09
C ASP A 33 10.80 8.90 -6.72
N LEU A 34 9.48 8.83 -6.53
CA LEU A 34 8.87 8.34 -5.29
C LEU A 34 9.09 6.84 -5.10
N LEU A 35 9.06 6.07 -6.18
CA LEU A 35 9.36 4.64 -6.12
C LEU A 35 10.81 4.39 -5.67
N ASP A 36 11.75 5.18 -6.20
CA ASP A 36 13.15 5.05 -5.82
C ASP A 36 13.40 5.50 -4.38
N GLN A 37 12.71 6.54 -3.89
CA GLN A 37 12.70 6.89 -2.47
C GLN A 37 12.20 5.75 -1.59
N ILE A 38 11.09 5.08 -1.96
CA ILE A 38 10.55 3.93 -1.20
C ILE A 38 11.57 2.79 -1.13
N LYS A 39 12.25 2.48 -2.24
CA LYS A 39 13.30 1.45 -2.27
C LYS A 39 14.47 1.84 -1.38
N GLU A 40 14.95 3.08 -1.49
CA GLU A 40 16.07 3.57 -0.69
C GLU A 40 15.75 3.51 0.81
N THR A 41 14.54 3.91 1.21
CA THR A 41 14.07 3.77 2.60
C THR A 41 14.05 2.30 3.02
N ALA A 42 13.55 1.40 2.18
CA ALA A 42 13.52 -0.03 2.49
C ALA A 42 14.93 -0.62 2.69
N GLU A 43 15.90 -0.19 1.89
CA GLU A 43 17.31 -0.60 2.05
C GLU A 43 17.96 0.00 3.30
N LYS A 44 17.63 1.24 3.67
CA LYS A 44 18.12 1.87 4.90
C LYS A 44 17.72 1.07 6.14
N LEU A 45 16.49 0.53 6.18
CA LEU A 45 16.04 -0.32 7.30
C LEU A 45 16.98 -1.52 7.56
N VAL A 46 17.53 -2.11 6.49
CA VAL A 46 18.50 -3.21 6.61
C VAL A 46 19.82 -2.70 7.16
N ARG A 47 20.31 -1.56 6.66
CA ARG A 47 21.56 -0.94 7.14
C ARG A 47 21.47 -0.51 8.60
N ASP A 48 20.30 -0.06 9.03
CA ASP A 48 20.03 0.38 10.40
C ASP A 48 19.87 -0.79 11.39
N GLY A 49 19.90 -2.05 10.91
CA GLY A 49 19.74 -3.23 11.76
C GLY A 49 18.33 -3.37 12.32
N THR A 50 17.31 -2.90 11.58
CA THR A 50 15.90 -2.96 11.99
C THR A 50 15.50 -4.38 12.39
N SER A 51 14.78 -4.50 13.51
CA SER A 51 14.38 -5.82 14.02
C SER A 51 13.50 -6.57 13.02
N ARG A 52 13.55 -7.90 13.06
CA ARG A 52 12.66 -8.74 12.23
C ARG A 52 11.17 -8.46 12.51
N GLY A 53 10.83 -8.10 13.75
CA GLY A 53 9.46 -7.74 14.14
C GLY A 53 8.98 -6.49 13.38
N ASP A 54 9.78 -5.43 13.43
CA ASP A 54 9.46 -4.17 12.77
C ASP A 54 9.44 -4.33 11.24
N MET A 55 10.37 -5.11 10.68
CA MET A 55 10.36 -5.44 9.25
C MET A 55 9.06 -6.15 8.82
N LYS A 56 8.52 -7.05 9.65
CA LYS A 56 7.24 -7.71 9.36
C LYS A 56 6.08 -6.72 9.41
N ILE A 57 6.08 -5.79 10.37
CA ILE A 57 5.06 -4.74 10.47
C ILE A 57 5.10 -3.89 9.20
N LEU A 58 6.27 -3.37 8.81
CA LEU A 58 6.41 -2.51 7.63
C LEU A 58 6.01 -3.24 6.33
N ALA A 59 6.45 -4.49 6.15
CA ALA A 59 6.07 -5.29 4.99
C ALA A 59 4.54 -5.51 4.91
N ARG A 60 3.90 -5.76 6.06
CA ARG A 60 2.44 -5.92 6.13
C ARG A 60 1.73 -4.61 5.84
N THR A 61 2.16 -3.51 6.45
CA THR A 61 1.60 -2.17 6.25
C THR A 61 1.66 -1.74 4.80
N LEU A 62 2.80 -1.91 4.11
CA LEU A 62 2.93 -1.55 2.70
C LEU A 62 1.99 -2.36 1.81
N LYS A 63 1.83 -3.67 2.10
CA LYS A 63 0.89 -4.53 1.38
C LYS A 63 -0.56 -4.09 1.57
N GLU A 64 -0.93 -3.73 2.80
CA GLU A 64 -2.27 -3.26 3.15
C GLU A 64 -2.58 -1.89 2.53
N LEU A 65 -1.66 -0.93 2.61
CA LEU A 65 -1.82 0.38 1.98
C LEU A 65 -1.95 0.28 0.46
N ARG A 66 -1.09 -0.51 -0.20
CA ARG A 66 -1.20 -0.76 -1.65
C ARG A 66 -2.57 -1.32 -2.02
N TYR A 67 -3.09 -2.26 -1.23
CA TYR A 67 -4.42 -2.84 -1.44
C TYR A 67 -5.53 -1.81 -1.20
N ALA A 68 -5.45 -1.05 -0.10
CA ALA A 68 -6.40 0.01 0.23
C ALA A 68 -6.46 1.06 -0.89
N PHE A 69 -5.33 1.56 -1.39
CA PHE A 69 -5.31 2.52 -2.49
C PHE A 69 -5.96 1.96 -3.76
N LYS A 70 -5.78 0.68 -4.06
CA LYS A 70 -6.47 0.02 -5.18
C LYS A 70 -7.98 0.00 -4.95
N VAL A 71 -8.45 -0.45 -3.78
CA VAL A 71 -9.87 -0.53 -3.44
C VAL A 71 -10.53 0.84 -3.48
N TYR A 72 -9.89 1.85 -2.85
CA TYR A 72 -10.42 3.20 -2.74
C TYR A 72 -10.22 4.08 -3.98
N SER A 73 -9.46 3.62 -4.98
CA SER A 73 -9.21 4.38 -6.21
C SER A 73 -10.49 4.79 -6.95
N LYS A 74 -11.54 3.95 -6.89
CA LYS A 74 -12.86 4.20 -7.49
C LYS A 74 -13.72 5.21 -6.73
N TYR A 75 -13.31 5.57 -5.52
CA TYR A 75 -14.08 6.41 -4.61
C TYR A 75 -13.39 7.76 -4.37
N ARG A 76 -12.36 8.14 -5.13
CA ARG A 76 -11.57 9.36 -4.87
C ARG A 76 -12.42 10.62 -4.81
N ASP A 77 -13.39 10.75 -5.71
CA ASP A 77 -14.25 11.94 -5.82
C ASP A 77 -15.52 11.87 -4.95
N ARG A 78 -15.70 10.77 -4.21
CA ARG A 78 -16.84 10.58 -3.31
C ARG A 78 -16.52 11.09 -1.91
N ARG A 79 -17.45 11.83 -1.32
CA ARG A 79 -17.38 12.27 0.09
C ARG A 79 -17.45 11.06 1.01
N LYS A 80 -16.63 11.04 2.06
CA LYS A 80 -16.48 9.90 2.97
C LYS A 80 -16.58 10.37 4.40
N VAL A 81 -17.30 9.61 5.20
CA VAL A 81 -17.41 9.80 6.64
C VAL A 81 -16.98 8.51 7.31
N THR A 82 -16.18 8.63 8.36
CA THR A 82 -15.77 7.50 9.19
C THR A 82 -16.32 7.74 10.59
N VAL A 83 -17.05 6.77 11.13
CA VAL A 83 -17.63 6.83 12.47
C VAL A 83 -16.84 5.89 13.38
N PHE A 84 -16.49 6.36 14.57
CA PHE A 84 -15.86 5.56 15.63
C PHE A 84 -16.78 5.51 16.85
N GLY A 85 -16.83 4.36 17.50
CA GLY A 85 -17.65 4.13 18.69
C GLY A 85 -17.15 2.92 19.48
N SER A 86 -17.67 2.75 20.70
CA SER A 86 -17.34 1.60 21.54
C SER A 86 -17.92 0.31 20.95
N ALA A 87 -17.08 -0.70 20.77
CA ALA A 87 -17.53 -2.03 20.35
C ALA A 87 -18.41 -2.76 21.41
N ARG A 88 -18.53 -2.17 22.61
CA ARG A 88 -19.29 -2.72 23.74
C ARG A 88 -20.66 -2.08 23.92
N THR A 89 -20.99 -1.07 23.11
CA THR A 89 -22.29 -0.38 23.19
C THR A 89 -23.40 -1.33 22.74
N LEU A 90 -24.42 -1.50 23.59
CA LEU A 90 -25.57 -2.37 23.30
C LEU A 90 -26.56 -1.69 22.36
N PRO A 91 -27.40 -2.44 21.62
CA PRO A 91 -28.33 -1.87 20.63
C PRO A 91 -29.38 -0.90 21.20
N ASP A 92 -29.73 -1.03 22.48
CA ASP A 92 -30.68 -0.18 23.20
C ASP A 92 -30.03 1.08 23.78
N ASP A 93 -28.70 1.20 23.73
CA ASP A 93 -27.98 2.38 24.18
C ASP A 93 -28.26 3.57 23.25
N PRO A 94 -28.57 4.77 23.78
CA PRO A 94 -28.78 5.98 22.98
C PRO A 94 -27.65 6.28 21.98
N ALA A 95 -26.39 5.95 22.31
CA ALA A 95 -25.26 6.15 21.41
C ALA A 95 -25.31 5.22 20.18
N TYR A 96 -25.82 3.99 20.34
CA TYR A 96 -26.01 3.06 19.23
C TYR A 96 -27.09 3.58 18.28
N ILE A 97 -28.23 4.00 18.83
CA ILE A 97 -29.37 4.54 18.08
C ILE A 97 -28.93 5.78 17.28
N GLN A 98 -28.22 6.71 17.93
CA GLN A 98 -27.70 7.90 17.26
C GLN A 98 -26.72 7.57 16.12
N ALA A 99 -25.83 6.60 16.30
CA ALA A 99 -24.89 6.18 15.25
C ALA A 99 -25.62 5.58 14.04
N MET A 100 -26.69 4.81 14.27
CA MET A 100 -27.54 4.26 13.22
C MET A 100 -28.27 5.36 12.44
N GLU A 101 -28.91 6.30 13.12
CA GLU A 101 -29.61 7.45 12.51
C GLU A 101 -28.65 8.32 11.71
N PHE A 102 -27.46 8.59 12.26
CA PHE A 102 -26.41 9.33 11.57
C PHE A 102 -25.96 8.61 10.29
N GLY A 103 -25.73 7.29 10.36
CA GLY A 103 -25.34 6.49 9.19
C GLY A 103 -26.38 6.55 8.06
N ALA A 104 -27.67 6.39 8.40
CA ALA A 104 -28.76 6.52 7.45
C ALA A 104 -28.81 7.91 6.81
N ALA A 105 -28.73 8.97 7.63
CA ALA A 105 -28.75 10.35 7.16
C ALA A 105 -27.55 10.69 6.24
N MET A 106 -26.38 10.11 6.47
CA MET A 106 -25.21 10.32 5.61
C MET A 106 -25.34 9.58 4.27
N ALA A 107 -25.88 8.36 4.28
CA ALA A 107 -26.16 7.61 3.06
C ALA A 107 -27.16 8.35 2.15
N GLU A 108 -28.25 8.88 2.72
CA GLU A 108 -29.23 9.73 1.99
C GLU A 108 -28.60 10.99 1.38
N ARG A 109 -27.46 11.45 1.92
CA ARG A 109 -26.72 12.64 1.45
C ARG A 109 -25.60 12.29 0.49
N GLU A 110 -25.57 11.06 -0.04
CA GLU A 110 -24.56 10.56 -0.97
C GLU A 110 -23.13 10.61 -0.40
N TRP A 111 -22.99 10.37 0.91
CA TRP A 111 -21.70 10.05 1.51
C TRP A 111 -21.43 8.55 1.32
N MET A 112 -20.33 8.20 0.66
CA MET A 112 -19.99 6.83 0.22
C MET A 112 -20.96 6.15 -0.76
N GLY A 113 -22.01 6.85 -1.24
CA GLY A 113 -22.91 6.42 -2.34
C GLY A 113 -22.21 6.33 -3.68
#